data_AF-A0A3A8IWA1-F1
#
_entry.id   AF-A0A3A8IWA1-F1
#
_cell.length_a   1.000
_cell.length_b   1.000
_cell.length_c   1.000
_cell.angle_alpha   90.00
_cell.angle_beta   90.00
_cell.angle_gamma   90.00
#
_symmetry.space_group_name_H-M   'P 1'
#
loop_
_entity.id
_entity.type
_entity.pdbx_description
1 polymer ?
#
loop_
_entity_poly.entity_id
_entity_poly.type
_entity_poly.pdbx_seq_one_letter_code
_entity_poly.pdbx_strand_id
1 'polypeptide(L)'
;MSLKGTLKDFGIGDILQLIGQQQKTGTLHFRNKDQEVRVGFQDGHIIKAEGITRKRKELIGAMLVRAEIITETQLEAALEVQKRTLKRLGDVLVTSHALTAERFQQMAQLQVTETLYRLFTWKAGTYEFIQEPVEPGPEGITPLRAETVLMEGFRMVDEWPVIRKRIHRDDMTFERVKALPVPRPNADEGGELGAIGHSERHVYEEIAVGRDLRKLVDLCCLGEFETCKALYNLVKGDYVRVIDPEGRAPVPEDTRLVARVAGPVGRVLVTMAVLAALAFIASRWVGGRGPESGATVLGDPAAQRQIAQAQRVRIEAALEVFQLEKGTLPERLDALVDAGLLSPEELRYPWREQYYYRRLAARQFILLPPVR
;
A
#
# COMPACT_ATOMS: atom_id res chain seq x y z
N MET A 1 -19.78 -1.34 31.70
CA MET A 1 -18.41 -0.83 31.95
C MET A 1 -17.66 -0.90 30.63
N SER A 2 -16.92 0.14 30.23
CA SER A 2 -16.06 0.09 29.05
C SER A 2 -14.64 -0.30 29.44
N LEU A 3 -14.08 -1.32 28.79
CA LEU A 3 -12.68 -1.69 28.95
C LEU A 3 -11.89 -0.86 27.93
N LYS A 4 -11.07 0.09 28.39
CA LYS A 4 -10.28 0.98 27.52
C LYS A 4 -8.82 1.04 27.96
N GLY A 5 -7.92 1.21 27.02
CA GLY A 5 -6.49 1.27 27.30
C GLY A 5 -5.63 1.52 26.07
N THR A 6 -4.32 1.29 26.21
CA THR A 6 -3.36 1.40 25.12
C THR A 6 -2.79 0.05 24.73
N LEU A 7 -2.44 -0.12 23.45
CA LEU A 7 -1.82 -1.34 22.93
C LEU A 7 -0.38 -1.55 23.44
N LYS A 8 0.18 -0.59 24.17
CA LYS A 8 1.48 -0.74 24.84
C LYS A 8 1.34 -1.47 26.17
N ASP A 9 0.21 -1.28 26.85
CA ASP A 9 -0.04 -1.86 28.17
C ASP A 9 -0.61 -3.27 28.05
N PHE A 10 -1.51 -3.47 27.08
CA PHE A 10 -2.11 -4.77 26.76
C PHE A 10 -1.98 -5.03 25.27
N GLY A 11 -1.35 -6.14 24.90
CA GLY A 11 -1.23 -6.52 23.51
C GLY A 11 -2.59 -6.86 22.92
N ILE A 12 -2.70 -6.80 21.59
CA ILE A 12 -3.92 -7.19 20.87
C ILE A 12 -4.31 -8.62 21.23
N GLY A 13 -3.29 -9.49 21.37
CA GLY A 13 -3.49 -10.88 21.76
C GLY A 13 -4.22 -11.02 23.10
N ASP A 14 -3.72 -10.31 24.12
CA ASP A 14 -4.27 -10.34 25.48
C ASP A 14 -5.72 -9.83 25.51
N ILE A 15 -6.03 -8.79 24.73
CA ILE A 15 -7.37 -8.18 24.68
C ILE A 15 -8.38 -9.15 24.04
N LEU A 16 -8.02 -9.75 22.90
CA LEU A 16 -8.88 -10.74 22.23
C LEU A 16 -9.10 -11.96 23.14
N GLN A 17 -8.04 -12.44 23.79
CA GLN A 17 -8.11 -13.56 24.73
C GLN A 17 -9.02 -13.25 25.91
N LEU A 18 -8.88 -12.08 26.52
CA LEU A 18 -9.70 -11.65 27.66
C LEU A 18 -11.19 -11.64 27.32
N ILE A 19 -11.55 -11.06 26.17
CA ILE A 19 -12.94 -10.95 25.70
C ILE A 19 -13.50 -12.34 25.37
N GLY A 20 -12.71 -13.18 24.70
CA GLY A 20 -13.07 -14.55 24.36
C GLY A 20 -13.33 -15.42 25.59
N GLN A 21 -12.37 -15.45 26.53
CA GLN A 21 -12.47 -16.25 27.76
C GLN A 21 -13.62 -15.81 28.67
N GLN A 22 -13.88 -14.51 28.75
CA GLN A 22 -15.00 -13.98 29.54
C GLN A 22 -16.35 -14.04 28.80
N GLN A 23 -16.39 -14.62 27.60
CA GLN A 23 -17.58 -14.75 26.76
C GLN A 23 -18.35 -13.44 26.62
N LYS A 24 -17.64 -12.32 26.45
CA LYS A 24 -18.27 -11.00 26.36
C LYS A 24 -18.91 -10.80 24.99
N THR A 25 -20.04 -10.10 25.00
CA THR A 25 -20.72 -9.60 23.81
C THR A 25 -20.57 -8.08 23.76
N GLY A 26 -20.19 -7.55 22.60
CA GLY A 26 -19.91 -6.12 22.42
C GLY A 26 -18.97 -5.83 21.26
N THR A 27 -18.73 -4.54 21.02
CA THR A 27 -17.85 -4.07 19.95
C THR A 27 -16.52 -3.62 20.54
N LEU A 28 -15.43 -4.19 20.02
CA LEU A 28 -14.06 -3.78 20.31
C LEU A 28 -13.56 -2.83 19.23
N HIS A 29 -13.22 -1.61 19.63
CA HIS A 29 -12.67 -0.57 18.78
C HIS A 29 -11.16 -0.53 18.96
N PHE A 30 -10.42 -0.64 17.86
CA PHE A 30 -8.99 -0.37 17.79
C PHE A 30 -8.74 0.89 16.99
N ARG A 31 -7.87 1.77 17.47
CA ARG A 31 -7.49 3.00 16.77
C ARG A 31 -5.99 3.23 16.85
N ASN A 32 -5.37 3.52 15.72
CA ASN A 32 -4.03 4.12 15.65
C ASN A 32 -4.10 5.47 14.90
N LYS A 33 -2.96 6.03 14.49
CA LYS A 33 -2.92 7.34 13.83
C LYS A 33 -3.60 7.35 12.45
N ASP A 34 -3.59 6.22 11.76
CA ASP A 34 -3.96 6.12 10.34
C ASP A 34 -5.22 5.28 10.11
N GLN A 35 -5.58 4.41 11.06
CA GLN A 35 -6.56 3.34 10.88
C GLN A 35 -7.43 3.17 12.13
N GLU A 36 -8.71 2.90 11.91
CA GLU A 36 -9.64 2.42 12.93
C GLU A 36 -10.23 1.09 12.46
N VAL A 37 -10.34 0.13 13.39
CA VAL A 37 -10.92 -1.19 13.16
C VAL A 37 -11.94 -1.50 14.26
N ARG A 38 -13.08 -2.05 13.89
CA ARG A 38 -14.12 -2.53 14.80
C ARG A 38 -14.23 -4.04 14.69
N VAL A 39 -14.22 -4.71 15.82
CA VAL A 39 -14.39 -6.16 15.92
C VAL A 39 -15.62 -6.43 16.78
N GLY A 40 -16.62 -7.08 16.22
CA GLY A 40 -17.85 -7.43 16.95
C GLY A 40 -17.75 -8.81 17.55
N PHE A 41 -18.08 -8.90 18.84
CA PHE A 41 -18.09 -10.14 19.60
C PHE A 41 -19.51 -10.52 20.01
N GLN A 42 -19.80 -11.81 19.96
CA GLN A 42 -20.99 -12.44 20.50
C GLN A 42 -20.58 -13.70 21.25
N ASP A 43 -20.88 -13.75 22.55
CA ASP A 43 -20.56 -14.87 23.44
C ASP A 43 -19.08 -15.29 23.36
N GLY A 44 -18.18 -14.30 23.29
CA GLY A 44 -16.73 -14.49 23.13
C GLY A 44 -16.24 -14.83 21.72
N HIS A 45 -17.14 -15.04 20.76
CA HIS A 45 -16.79 -15.32 19.36
C HIS A 45 -16.78 -14.04 18.54
N ILE A 46 -15.84 -13.94 17.61
CA ILE A 46 -15.77 -12.85 16.66
C ILE A 46 -16.76 -13.14 15.53
N ILE A 47 -17.74 -12.27 15.35
CA ILE A 47 -18.81 -12.41 14.35
C ILE A 47 -18.75 -11.34 13.25
N LYS A 48 -17.87 -10.35 13.39
CA LYS A 48 -17.56 -9.35 12.35
C LYS A 48 -16.24 -8.65 12.65
N ALA A 49 -15.53 -8.23 11.61
CA ALA A 49 -14.38 -7.33 11.73
C ALA A 49 -14.32 -6.39 10.54
N GLU A 50 -14.22 -5.09 10.80
CA GLU A 50 -14.29 -4.06 9.77
C GLU A 50 -13.27 -2.95 10.03
N GLY A 51 -12.44 -2.63 9.04
CA GLY A 51 -11.72 -1.36 9.01
C GLY A 51 -12.68 -0.21 8.69
N ILE A 52 -12.59 0.91 9.39
CA ILE A 52 -13.40 2.12 9.09
C ILE A 52 -12.66 3.01 8.10
N THR A 53 -11.34 3.15 8.26
CA THR A 53 -10.49 3.90 7.32
C THR A 53 -10.19 3.03 6.10
N ARG A 54 -11.21 2.67 5.33
CA ARG A 54 -11.08 1.74 4.19
C ARG A 54 -10.44 2.43 2.99
N LYS A 55 -9.35 1.86 2.47
CA LYS A 55 -8.97 2.15 1.08
C LYS A 55 -9.99 1.47 0.15
N ARG A 56 -10.35 2.10 -0.98
CA ARG A 56 -11.32 1.54 -1.96
C ARG A 56 -11.00 0.10 -2.38
N LYS A 57 -9.72 -0.28 -2.38
CA LYS A 57 -9.23 -1.62 -2.72
C LYS A 57 -9.57 -2.70 -1.67
N GLU A 58 -9.81 -2.32 -0.42
CA GLU A 58 -10.08 -3.24 0.69
C GLU A 58 -11.58 -3.56 0.84
N LEU A 59 -12.44 -2.95 0.00
CA LEU A 59 -13.86 -3.25 -0.05
C LEU A 59 -14.10 -4.62 -0.68
N ILE A 60 -15.07 -5.37 -0.13
CA ILE A 60 -15.40 -6.72 -0.59
C ILE A 60 -15.75 -6.76 -2.08
N GLY A 61 -16.47 -5.75 -2.59
CA GLY A 61 -16.77 -5.65 -4.02
C GLY A 61 -15.52 -5.57 -4.90
N ALA A 62 -14.56 -4.72 -4.52
CA ALA A 62 -13.29 -4.60 -5.23
C ALA A 62 -12.45 -5.87 -5.13
N MET A 63 -12.53 -6.58 -3.99
CA MET A 63 -11.86 -7.87 -3.80
C MET A 63 -12.46 -8.96 -4.69
N LEU A 64 -13.79 -9.04 -4.80
CA LEU A 64 -14.49 -9.98 -5.68
C LEU A 64 -14.12 -9.77 -7.16
N VAL A 65 -13.98 -8.51 -7.60
CA VAL A 65 -13.57 -8.19 -8.97
C VAL A 65 -12.12 -8.60 -9.24
N ARG A 66 -11.19 -8.29 -8.33
CA ARG A 66 -9.78 -8.66 -8.54
C ARG A 66 -9.55 -10.17 -8.54
N ALA A 67 -10.33 -10.88 -7.73
CA ALA A 67 -10.40 -12.34 -7.71
C ALA A 67 -11.10 -12.94 -8.94
N GLU A 68 -11.58 -12.11 -9.88
CA GLU A 68 -12.31 -12.53 -11.08
C GLU A 68 -13.58 -13.35 -10.79
N ILE A 69 -14.13 -13.23 -9.58
CA ILE A 69 -15.38 -13.90 -9.18
C ILE A 69 -16.57 -13.18 -9.79
N ILE A 70 -16.49 -11.85 -9.92
CA ILE A 70 -17.47 -11.00 -10.60
C ILE A 70 -16.75 -10.03 -11.53
N THR A 71 -17.46 -9.47 -12.50
CA THR A 71 -16.96 -8.39 -13.36
C THR A 71 -17.19 -7.02 -12.72
N GLU A 72 -16.45 -6.00 -13.16
CA GLU A 72 -16.69 -4.61 -12.74
C GLU A 72 -18.13 -4.18 -13.08
N THR A 73 -18.65 -4.60 -14.25
CA THR A 73 -20.03 -4.30 -14.68
C THR A 73 -21.09 -4.93 -13.77
N GLN A 74 -20.86 -6.17 -13.30
CA GLN A 74 -21.74 -6.82 -12.32
C GLN A 74 -21.71 -6.10 -10.97
N LEU A 75 -20.52 -5.67 -10.53
CA LEU A 75 -20.38 -4.88 -9.30
C LEU A 75 -21.11 -3.54 -9.39
N GLU A 76 -20.94 -2.80 -10.49
CA GLU A 76 -21.62 -1.53 -10.74
C GLU A 76 -23.15 -1.69 -10.75
N ALA A 77 -23.66 -2.69 -11.47
CA ALA A 77 -25.09 -2.99 -11.50
C ALA A 77 -25.64 -3.33 -10.10
N ALA A 78 -24.90 -4.13 -9.32
CA ALA A 78 -25.28 -4.49 -7.96
C ALA A 78 -25.29 -3.27 -7.03
N LEU A 79 -24.31 -2.37 -7.13
CA LEU A 79 -24.27 -1.12 -6.36
C LEU A 79 -25.44 -0.19 -6.70
N GLU A 80 -25.87 -0.12 -7.96
CA GLU A 80 -27.05 0.66 -8.34
C GLU A 80 -28.35 0.08 -7.76
N VAL A 81 -28.52 -1.24 -7.79
CA VAL A 81 -29.65 -1.91 -7.13
C VAL A 81 -29.59 -1.71 -5.61
N GLN A 82 -28.41 -1.79 -5.01
CA GLN A 82 -28.18 -1.54 -3.60
C GLN A 82 -28.66 -0.14 -3.19
N LYS A 83 -28.27 0.89 -3.94
CA LYS A 83 -28.70 2.29 -3.70
C LYS A 83 -30.21 2.46 -3.79
N ARG A 84 -30.87 1.80 -4.75
CA ARG A 84 -32.32 1.92 -4.97
C ARG A 84 -33.17 1.16 -3.97
N THR A 85 -32.69 0.01 -3.52
CA THR A 85 -33.47 -0.92 -2.68
C THR A 85 -33.04 -0.93 -1.21
N LEU A 86 -31.90 -0.31 -0.90
CA LEU A 86 -31.22 -0.38 0.41
C LEU A 86 -30.93 -1.82 0.88
N LYS A 87 -31.02 -2.81 -0.02
CA LYS A 87 -30.59 -4.19 0.24
C LYS A 87 -29.07 -4.24 0.38
N ARG A 88 -28.55 -5.33 0.94
CA ARG A 88 -27.10 -5.54 1.12
C ARG A 88 -26.45 -5.90 -0.20
N LEU A 89 -25.20 -5.48 -0.41
CA LEU A 89 -24.48 -5.77 -1.66
C LEU A 89 -24.36 -7.28 -1.91
N GLY A 90 -24.06 -8.07 -0.87
CA GLY A 90 -24.02 -9.53 -0.95
C GLY A 90 -25.34 -10.13 -1.42
N ASP A 91 -26.46 -9.76 -0.78
CA ASP A 91 -27.79 -10.24 -1.15
C ASP A 91 -28.13 -9.90 -2.60
N VAL A 92 -27.80 -8.69 -3.05
CA VAL A 92 -28.02 -8.24 -4.42
C VAL A 92 -27.22 -9.11 -5.40
N LEU A 93 -25.94 -9.32 -5.13
CA LEU A 93 -25.05 -10.11 -5.97
C LEU A 93 -25.47 -11.60 -6.04
N VAL A 94 -25.94 -12.15 -4.92
CA VAL A 94 -26.46 -13.53 -4.86
C VAL A 94 -27.80 -13.64 -5.61
N THR A 95 -28.71 -12.69 -5.39
CA THR A 95 -30.03 -12.66 -6.06
C THR A 95 -29.89 -12.46 -7.57
N SER A 96 -28.91 -11.66 -8.01
CA SER A 96 -28.60 -11.46 -9.43
C SER A 96 -27.80 -12.62 -10.05
N HIS A 97 -27.54 -13.69 -9.30
CA HIS A 97 -26.76 -14.85 -9.73
C HIS A 97 -25.34 -14.49 -10.20
N ALA A 98 -24.78 -13.37 -9.70
CA ALA A 98 -23.42 -12.97 -10.00
C ALA A 98 -22.40 -13.83 -9.24
N LEU A 99 -22.74 -14.29 -8.03
CA LEU A 99 -22.02 -15.34 -7.31
C LEU A 99 -22.94 -16.11 -6.37
N THR A 100 -22.47 -17.27 -5.88
CA THR A 100 -23.21 -18.08 -4.91
C THR A 100 -23.09 -17.52 -3.49
N ALA A 101 -24.08 -17.83 -2.63
CA ALA A 101 -24.03 -17.44 -1.22
C ALA A 101 -22.80 -18.02 -0.50
N GLU A 102 -22.48 -19.28 -0.76
CA GLU A 102 -21.29 -19.95 -0.21
C GLU A 102 -20.00 -19.22 -0.60
N ARG A 103 -19.85 -18.85 -1.88
CA ARG A 103 -18.66 -18.14 -2.34
C ARG A 103 -18.57 -16.73 -1.74
N PHE A 104 -19.71 -16.05 -1.56
CA PHE A 104 -19.75 -14.75 -0.90
C PHE A 104 -19.27 -14.86 0.55
N GLN A 105 -19.80 -15.85 1.28
CA GLN A 105 -19.45 -16.12 2.66
C GLN A 105 -17.94 -16.45 2.80
N GLN A 106 -17.37 -17.26 1.92
CA GLN A 106 -15.93 -17.54 1.89
C GLN A 106 -15.10 -16.27 1.72
N MET A 107 -15.49 -15.38 0.80
CA MET A 107 -14.77 -14.14 0.53
C MET A 107 -14.89 -13.13 1.69
N ALA A 108 -16.04 -13.09 2.34
CA ALA A 108 -16.23 -12.29 3.54
C ALA A 108 -15.46 -12.83 4.74
N GLN A 109 -15.44 -14.16 4.91
CA GLN A 109 -14.62 -14.82 5.93
C GLN A 109 -13.15 -14.41 5.77
N LEU A 110 -12.65 -14.44 4.52
CA LEU A 110 -11.29 -14.02 4.20
C LEU A 110 -11.06 -12.52 4.51
N GLN A 111 -11.99 -11.64 4.16
CA GLN A 111 -11.87 -10.21 4.47
C GLN A 111 -11.78 -9.96 5.98
N VAL A 112 -12.57 -10.70 6.76
CA VAL A 112 -12.59 -10.61 8.23
C VAL A 112 -11.27 -11.11 8.81
N THR A 113 -10.79 -12.28 8.41
CA THR A 113 -9.51 -12.83 8.91
C THR A 113 -8.33 -11.93 8.53
N GLU A 114 -8.26 -11.44 7.29
CA GLU A 114 -7.24 -10.49 6.86
C GLU A 114 -7.27 -9.19 7.68
N THR A 115 -8.46 -8.70 8.02
CA THR A 115 -8.62 -7.51 8.87
C THR A 115 -8.12 -7.78 10.28
N LEU A 116 -8.41 -8.95 10.85
CA LEU A 116 -7.95 -9.36 12.17
C LEU A 116 -6.43 -9.56 12.21
N TYR A 117 -5.85 -10.26 11.25
CA TYR A 117 -4.42 -10.54 11.23
C TYR A 117 -3.58 -9.28 11.02
N ARG A 118 -4.08 -8.32 10.25
CA ARG A 118 -3.44 -6.99 10.13
C ARG A 118 -3.31 -6.29 11.47
N LEU A 119 -4.22 -6.51 12.43
CA LEU A 119 -4.12 -5.92 13.76
C LEU A 119 -2.82 -6.35 14.46
N PHE A 120 -2.39 -7.60 14.35
CA PHE A 120 -1.17 -8.10 15.00
C PHE A 120 0.12 -7.38 14.55
N THR A 121 0.08 -6.65 13.42
CA THR A 121 1.19 -5.81 12.97
C THR A 121 1.29 -4.46 13.70
N TRP A 122 0.25 -4.07 14.44
CA TRP A 122 0.20 -2.78 15.12
C TRP A 122 1.06 -2.79 16.39
N LYS A 123 2.04 -1.88 16.43
CA LYS A 123 2.95 -1.72 17.58
C LYS A 123 2.44 -0.73 18.64
N ALA A 124 1.48 0.12 18.28
CA ALA A 124 0.93 1.15 19.15
C ALA A 124 -0.47 1.55 18.69
N GLY A 125 -1.30 1.98 19.63
CA GLY A 125 -2.68 2.40 19.41
C GLY A 125 -3.46 2.39 20.72
N THR A 126 -4.75 2.65 20.62
CA THR A 126 -5.71 2.58 21.72
C THR A 126 -6.79 1.57 21.40
N TYR A 127 -7.38 1.01 22.44
CA TYR A 127 -8.54 0.14 22.33
C TYR A 127 -9.65 0.56 23.28
N GLU A 128 -10.89 0.27 22.89
CA GLU A 128 -12.07 0.47 23.72
C GLU A 128 -13.11 -0.63 23.40
N PHE A 129 -13.53 -1.36 24.42
CA PHE A 129 -14.61 -2.34 24.33
C PHE A 129 -15.90 -1.76 24.89
N ILE A 130 -16.94 -1.75 24.06
CA ILE A 130 -18.27 -1.28 24.38
C ILE A 130 -19.19 -2.50 24.44
N GLN A 131 -19.77 -2.78 25.61
CA GLN A 131 -20.76 -3.84 25.75
C GLN A 131 -22.09 -3.36 25.18
N GLU A 132 -22.49 -3.95 24.06
CA GLU A 132 -23.72 -3.66 23.34
C GLU A 132 -24.16 -4.92 22.58
N PRO A 133 -25.45 -5.05 22.23
CA PRO A 133 -25.89 -6.09 21.32
C PRO A 133 -25.18 -5.94 19.97
N VAL A 134 -24.55 -7.02 19.53
CA VAL A 134 -23.87 -7.06 18.23
C VAL A 134 -24.66 -7.95 17.30
N GLU A 135 -25.23 -7.34 16.27
CA GLU A 135 -25.83 -8.13 15.18
C GLU A 135 -24.73 -8.72 14.29
N PRO A 136 -24.88 -9.97 13.83
CA PRO A 136 -24.01 -10.57 12.83
C PRO A 136 -23.86 -9.66 11.62
N GLY A 137 -22.63 -9.59 11.08
CA GLY A 137 -22.35 -8.85 9.86
C GLY A 137 -23.23 -9.34 8.71
N PRO A 138 -23.51 -8.48 7.71
CA PRO A 138 -24.34 -8.85 6.58
C PRO A 138 -23.78 -10.00 5.75
N GLU A 139 -22.52 -10.36 5.97
CA GLU A 139 -21.83 -11.39 5.22
C GLU A 139 -22.01 -12.81 5.74
N GLY A 140 -22.63 -13.00 6.91
CA GLY A 140 -22.95 -14.33 7.43
C GLY A 140 -21.72 -15.20 7.69
N ILE A 141 -20.62 -14.59 8.16
CA ILE A 141 -19.38 -15.33 8.44
C ILE A 141 -19.59 -16.39 9.52
N THR A 142 -18.78 -17.44 9.49
CA THR A 142 -18.74 -18.43 10.57
C THR A 142 -18.08 -17.77 11.79
N PRO A 143 -18.70 -17.84 12.98
CA PRO A 143 -18.12 -17.26 14.19
C PRO A 143 -16.71 -17.79 14.45
N LEU A 144 -15.76 -16.89 14.62
CA LEU A 144 -14.36 -17.21 14.85
C LEU A 144 -14.08 -17.23 16.35
N ARG A 145 -13.43 -18.29 16.82
CA ARG A 145 -12.92 -18.35 18.19
C ARG A 145 -11.72 -17.42 18.33
N ALA A 146 -11.70 -16.64 19.42
CA ALA A 146 -10.57 -15.75 19.71
C ALA A 146 -9.25 -16.53 19.76
N GLU A 147 -9.24 -17.72 20.37
CA GLU A 147 -8.03 -18.55 20.47
C GLU A 147 -7.48 -18.97 19.11
N THR A 148 -8.35 -19.36 18.16
CA THR A 148 -7.92 -19.73 16.80
C THR A 148 -7.28 -18.54 16.09
N VAL A 149 -7.90 -17.36 16.18
CA VAL A 149 -7.34 -16.13 15.58
C VAL A 149 -6.00 -15.76 16.21
N LEU A 150 -5.84 -15.98 17.52
CA LEU A 150 -4.60 -15.72 18.24
C LEU A 150 -3.47 -16.64 17.80
N MET A 151 -3.73 -17.95 17.76
CA MET A 151 -2.73 -18.94 17.34
C MET A 151 -2.24 -18.66 15.92
N GLU A 152 -3.16 -18.40 15.00
CA GLU A 152 -2.79 -18.05 13.63
C GLU A 152 -2.09 -16.69 13.54
N GLY A 153 -2.58 -15.68 14.26
CA GLY A 153 -1.94 -14.36 14.31
C GLY A 153 -0.48 -14.42 14.78
N PHE A 154 -0.19 -15.19 15.83
CA PHE A 154 1.19 -15.37 16.30
C PHE A 154 2.05 -16.19 15.33
N ARG A 155 1.51 -17.29 14.78
CA ARG A 155 2.20 -18.06 13.73
C ARG A 155 2.60 -17.16 12.57
N MET A 156 1.71 -16.27 12.13
CA MET A 156 2.00 -15.32 11.06
C MET A 156 3.12 -14.35 11.44
N VAL A 157 3.08 -13.77 12.64
CA VAL A 157 4.12 -12.84 13.11
C VAL A 157 5.51 -13.49 13.11
N ASP A 158 5.58 -14.77 13.49
CA ASP A 158 6.84 -15.51 13.57
C ASP A 158 7.36 -16.00 12.20
N GLU A 159 6.46 -16.48 11.33
CA GLU A 159 6.81 -17.04 10.02
C GLU A 159 7.03 -15.97 8.95
N TRP A 160 6.34 -14.83 9.03
CA TRP A 160 6.39 -13.79 8.00
C TRP A 160 7.79 -13.27 7.68
N PRO A 161 8.68 -13.01 8.66
CA PRO A 161 10.05 -12.61 8.38
C PRO A 161 10.85 -13.64 7.58
N VAL A 162 10.57 -14.93 7.73
CA VAL A 162 11.24 -16.00 6.98
C VAL A 162 10.74 -16.03 5.54
N ILE A 163 9.41 -15.93 5.35
CA ILE A 163 8.77 -15.90 4.03
C ILE A 163 9.26 -14.68 3.23
N ARG A 164 9.29 -13.51 3.87
CA ARG A 164 9.69 -12.24 3.25
C ARG A 164 11.16 -12.16 2.83
N LYS A 165 12.04 -13.07 3.29
CA LYS A 165 13.42 -13.15 2.77
C LYS A 165 13.47 -13.63 1.32
N ARG A 166 12.53 -14.48 0.91
CA ARG A 166 12.45 -14.98 -0.48
C ARG A 166 11.35 -14.27 -1.28
N ILE A 167 10.18 -14.07 -0.69
CA ILE A 167 9.01 -13.44 -1.31
C ILE A 167 8.90 -11.99 -0.82
N HIS A 168 9.77 -11.13 -1.34
CA HIS A 168 10.03 -9.81 -0.75
C HIS A 168 9.31 -8.65 -1.45
N ARG A 169 8.74 -8.88 -2.64
CA ARG A 169 8.04 -7.87 -3.43
C ARG A 169 6.75 -8.41 -4.03
N ASP A 170 5.83 -7.49 -4.24
CA ASP A 170 4.49 -7.76 -4.75
C ASP A 170 4.44 -7.92 -6.28
N ASP A 171 5.44 -7.42 -6.99
CA ASP A 171 5.56 -7.47 -8.45
C ASP A 171 6.44 -8.64 -8.93
N MET A 172 6.76 -9.57 -8.03
CA MET A 172 7.48 -10.81 -8.35
C MET A 172 6.58 -11.72 -9.18
N THR A 173 7.17 -12.39 -10.17
CA THR A 173 6.50 -13.40 -10.98
C THR A 173 7.11 -14.77 -10.71
N PHE A 174 6.39 -15.81 -11.11
CA PHE A 174 6.73 -17.19 -10.75
C PHE A 174 6.65 -18.08 -11.98
N GLU A 175 7.55 -19.05 -12.04
CA GLU A 175 7.59 -20.03 -13.12
C GLU A 175 7.61 -21.45 -12.54
N ARG A 176 6.80 -22.33 -13.11
CA ARG A 176 6.77 -23.74 -12.72
C ARG A 176 7.97 -24.45 -13.33
N VAL A 177 8.80 -25.05 -12.46
CA VAL A 177 10.01 -25.77 -12.87
C VAL A 177 9.76 -27.28 -12.90
N LYS A 178 9.00 -27.80 -11.93
CA LYS A 178 8.79 -29.24 -11.75
C LYS A 178 7.34 -29.54 -11.37
N ALA A 179 6.80 -30.63 -11.93
CA ALA A 179 5.50 -31.15 -11.53
C ALA A 179 5.46 -31.54 -10.05
N LEU A 180 4.33 -31.24 -9.40
CA LEU A 180 4.09 -31.62 -8.02
C LEU A 180 3.95 -33.14 -7.87
N PRO A 181 4.36 -33.71 -6.72
CA PRO A 181 4.13 -35.12 -6.43
C PRO A 181 2.63 -35.40 -6.28
N VAL A 182 2.23 -36.63 -6.59
CA VAL A 182 0.85 -37.11 -6.39
C VAL A 182 0.45 -36.88 -4.94
N PRO A 183 -0.77 -36.36 -4.68
CA PRO A 183 -1.25 -36.15 -3.32
C PRO A 183 -1.15 -37.44 -2.50
N ARG A 184 -0.54 -37.34 -1.31
CA ARG A 184 -0.62 -38.45 -0.35
C ARG A 184 -2.05 -38.50 0.19
N PRO A 185 -2.66 -39.69 0.31
CA PRO A 185 -3.90 -39.81 1.06
C PRO A 185 -3.64 -39.35 2.50
N ASN A 186 -4.45 -38.41 2.99
CA ASN A 186 -4.28 -37.70 4.27
C ASN A 186 -3.09 -36.71 4.33
N ALA A 187 -2.63 -36.15 3.20
CA ALA A 187 -1.76 -34.98 3.28
C ALA A 187 -2.51 -33.88 4.03
N ASP A 188 -1.97 -33.45 5.18
CA ASP A 188 -2.56 -32.43 6.04
C ASP A 188 -3.05 -31.22 5.24
N GLU A 189 -4.12 -30.60 5.71
CA GLU A 189 -4.51 -29.26 5.28
C GLU A 189 -3.28 -28.36 5.43
N GLY A 190 -2.73 -27.93 4.29
CA GLY A 190 -1.42 -27.30 4.20
C GLY A 190 -1.26 -26.20 5.24
N GLY A 191 -0.39 -26.43 6.22
CA GLY A 191 -0.28 -25.58 7.41
C GLY A 191 1.17 -25.36 7.85
N GLU A 192 2.07 -26.31 7.61
CA GLU A 192 3.45 -26.22 8.09
C GLU A 192 4.41 -25.73 6.99
N LEU A 193 5.41 -24.94 7.41
CA LEU A 193 6.50 -24.52 6.55
C LEU A 193 7.33 -25.72 6.06
N GLY A 194 7.26 -26.01 4.77
CA GLY A 194 7.97 -27.08 4.08
C GLY A 194 7.10 -28.24 3.62
N ALA A 195 5.79 -28.24 3.91
CA ALA A 195 4.85 -29.24 3.41
C ALA A 195 4.17 -28.77 2.10
N ILE A 196 3.70 -29.73 1.29
CA ILE A 196 2.89 -29.47 0.09
C ILE A 196 1.48 -29.98 0.34
N GLY A 197 0.61 -29.07 0.77
CA GLY A 197 -0.80 -29.31 1.03
C GLY A 197 -1.70 -28.83 -0.10
N HIS A 198 -2.97 -28.58 0.23
CA HIS A 198 -3.98 -28.07 -0.70
C HIS A 198 -3.66 -26.65 -1.17
N SER A 199 -3.23 -25.77 -0.25
CA SER A 199 -2.88 -24.38 -0.56
C SER A 199 -1.74 -24.27 -1.56
N GLU A 200 -0.65 -25.04 -1.36
CA GLU A 200 0.48 -25.09 -2.30
C GLU A 200 0.06 -25.58 -3.69
N ARG A 201 -0.78 -26.61 -3.76
CA ARG A 201 -1.27 -27.13 -5.03
C ARG A 201 -2.13 -26.12 -5.77
N HIS A 202 -3.06 -25.48 -5.07
CA HIS A 202 -3.93 -24.46 -5.66
C HIS A 202 -3.12 -23.27 -6.19
N VAL A 203 -2.17 -22.76 -5.40
CA VAL A 203 -1.28 -21.68 -5.82
C VAL A 203 -0.42 -22.10 -7.01
N TYR A 204 0.12 -23.33 -7.00
CA TYR A 204 0.90 -23.86 -8.12
C TYR A 204 0.08 -23.89 -9.42
N GLU A 205 -1.19 -24.28 -9.36
CA GLU A 205 -2.12 -24.31 -10.50
C GLU A 205 -2.49 -22.94 -11.05
N GLU A 206 -2.39 -21.88 -10.25
CA GLU A 206 -2.66 -20.51 -10.68
C GLU A 206 -1.44 -19.78 -11.25
N ILE A 207 -0.23 -20.33 -11.11
CA ILE A 207 1.00 -19.71 -11.66
C ILE A 207 0.95 -19.69 -13.19
N ALA A 208 0.93 -18.51 -13.79
CA ALA A 208 0.97 -18.34 -15.24
C ALA A 208 1.84 -17.14 -15.62
N VAL A 209 2.27 -17.10 -16.88
CA VAL A 209 3.09 -16.01 -17.42
C VAL A 209 2.33 -14.68 -17.29
N GLY A 210 3.00 -13.64 -16.79
CA GLY A 210 2.43 -12.31 -16.62
C GLY A 210 1.57 -12.12 -15.35
N ARG A 211 1.42 -13.16 -14.51
CA ARG A 211 0.77 -13.04 -13.20
C ARG A 211 1.82 -12.74 -12.13
N ASP A 212 1.70 -11.56 -11.52
CA ASP A 212 2.52 -11.17 -10.37
C ASP A 212 1.95 -11.71 -9.05
N LEU A 213 2.71 -11.52 -7.96
CA LEU A 213 2.30 -11.96 -6.63
C LEU A 213 0.94 -11.37 -6.22
N ARG A 214 0.67 -10.10 -6.51
CA ARG A 214 -0.63 -9.47 -6.21
C ARG A 214 -1.77 -10.21 -6.88
N LYS A 215 -1.61 -10.49 -8.18
CA LYS A 215 -2.64 -11.20 -8.94
C LYS A 215 -2.83 -12.62 -8.43
N LEU A 216 -1.76 -13.31 -8.03
CA LEU A 216 -1.87 -14.64 -7.43
C LEU A 216 -2.63 -14.61 -6.10
N VAL A 217 -2.35 -13.64 -5.22
CA VAL A 217 -3.07 -13.46 -3.95
C VAL A 217 -4.57 -13.25 -4.20
N ASP A 218 -4.90 -12.38 -5.17
CA ASP A 218 -6.29 -12.09 -5.51
C ASP A 218 -7.00 -13.34 -6.10
N LEU A 219 -6.37 -14.08 -7.02
CA LEU A 219 -6.97 -15.26 -7.66
C LEU A 219 -7.12 -16.46 -6.71
N CYS A 220 -6.10 -16.74 -5.89
CA CYS A 220 -6.11 -17.90 -5.01
C CYS A 220 -7.11 -17.77 -3.86
N CYS A 221 -7.51 -16.54 -3.50
CA CYS A 221 -8.44 -16.29 -2.40
C CYS A 221 -8.02 -16.97 -1.08
N LEU A 222 -6.72 -17.00 -0.78
CA LEU A 222 -6.17 -17.58 0.47
C LEU A 222 -5.74 -16.50 1.47
N GLY A 223 -5.59 -15.25 1.02
CA GLY A 223 -4.97 -14.18 1.80
C GLY A 223 -3.49 -14.01 1.47
N GLU A 224 -2.95 -12.82 1.78
CA GLU A 224 -1.58 -12.47 1.38
C GLU A 224 -0.57 -13.43 2.02
N PHE A 225 -0.77 -13.72 3.29
CA PHE A 225 0.14 -14.54 4.06
C PHE A 225 0.17 -15.99 3.57
N GLU A 226 -1.00 -16.64 3.47
CA GLU A 226 -1.08 -18.05 3.07
C GLU A 226 -0.63 -18.26 1.63
N THR A 227 -0.93 -17.34 0.70
CA THR A 227 -0.40 -17.41 -0.66
C THR A 227 1.12 -17.28 -0.68
N CYS A 228 1.71 -16.32 0.07
CA CYS A 228 3.16 -16.16 0.12
C CYS A 228 3.85 -17.36 0.79
N LYS A 229 3.25 -17.94 1.82
CA LYS A 229 3.74 -19.15 2.49
C LYS A 229 3.72 -20.36 1.55
N ALA A 230 2.62 -20.55 0.82
CA ALA A 230 2.51 -21.58 -0.19
C ALA A 230 3.59 -21.42 -1.28
N LEU A 231 3.78 -20.20 -1.80
CA LEU A 231 4.86 -19.90 -2.75
C LEU A 231 6.24 -20.17 -2.16
N TYR A 232 6.47 -19.78 -0.91
CA TYR A 232 7.73 -20.07 -0.21
C TYR A 232 8.00 -21.57 -0.13
N ASN A 233 7.00 -22.39 0.22
CA ASN A 233 7.11 -23.85 0.28
C ASN A 233 7.43 -24.44 -1.11
N LEU A 234 6.75 -23.97 -2.14
CA LEU A 234 6.98 -24.40 -3.54
C LEU A 234 8.39 -24.03 -4.03
N VAL A 235 8.87 -22.84 -3.67
CA VAL A 235 10.21 -22.36 -4.01
C VAL A 235 11.29 -23.11 -3.22
N LYS A 236 11.04 -23.40 -1.94
CA LYS A 236 11.93 -24.20 -1.10
C LYS A 236 12.06 -25.64 -1.63
N GLY A 237 10.99 -26.18 -2.21
CA GLY A 237 10.97 -27.52 -2.82
C GLY A 237 11.41 -27.58 -4.29
N ASP A 238 11.93 -26.48 -4.86
CA ASP A 238 12.35 -26.36 -6.26
C ASP A 238 11.25 -26.68 -7.29
N TYR A 239 9.98 -26.57 -6.91
CA TYR A 239 8.84 -26.73 -7.83
C TYR A 239 8.54 -25.45 -8.61
N VAL A 240 8.82 -24.31 -7.98
CA VAL A 240 8.58 -22.99 -8.53
C VAL A 240 9.86 -22.17 -8.42
N ARG A 241 10.18 -21.44 -9.47
CA ARG A 241 11.26 -20.46 -9.49
C ARG A 241 10.70 -19.05 -9.40
N VAL A 242 11.35 -18.24 -8.58
CA VAL A 242 11.08 -16.82 -8.45
C VAL A 242 11.75 -16.06 -9.59
N ILE A 243 11.02 -15.13 -10.21
CA ILE A 243 11.53 -14.22 -11.21
C ILE A 243 11.28 -12.79 -10.70
N ASP A 244 12.37 -12.09 -10.38
CA ASP A 244 12.31 -10.67 -10.07
C ASP A 244 12.03 -9.86 -11.35
N PRO A 245 11.19 -8.82 -11.28
CA PRO A 245 10.89 -7.99 -12.45
C PRO A 245 12.18 -7.33 -12.98
N GLU A 246 12.43 -7.49 -14.28
CA GLU A 246 13.60 -6.91 -14.94
C GLU A 246 13.64 -5.39 -14.72
N GLY A 247 14.77 -4.88 -14.21
CA GLY A 247 15.00 -3.43 -14.06
C GLY A 247 15.48 -2.94 -12.69
N ARG A 248 15.62 -3.80 -11.67
CA ARG A 248 16.37 -3.45 -10.47
C ARG A 248 16.87 -4.72 -9.79
N ALA A 249 18.17 -5.00 -9.91
CA ALA A 249 18.80 -6.11 -9.22
C ALA A 249 18.45 -6.07 -7.72
N PRO A 250 18.20 -7.23 -7.08
CA PRO A 250 18.08 -7.29 -5.64
C PRO A 250 19.36 -6.71 -5.03
N VAL A 251 19.21 -5.76 -4.10
CA VAL A 251 20.35 -5.29 -3.30
C VAL A 251 20.80 -6.52 -2.48
N PRO A 252 22.02 -7.04 -2.67
CA PRO A 252 22.48 -8.17 -1.89
C PRO A 252 22.50 -7.78 -0.41
N GLU A 253 21.83 -8.57 0.43
CA GLU A 253 21.78 -8.41 1.90
C GLU A 253 23.14 -8.62 2.60
N ASP A 254 24.24 -8.72 1.85
CA ASP A 254 25.58 -9.02 2.37
C ASP A 254 26.53 -7.81 2.40
N THR A 255 25.98 -6.62 2.71
CA THR A 255 26.82 -5.44 3.04
C THR A 255 26.74 -5.07 4.52
N ARG A 256 26.49 -6.05 5.41
CA ARG A 256 26.66 -5.87 6.87
C ARG A 256 28.03 -6.33 7.40
N LEU A 257 28.83 -7.03 6.58
CA LEU A 257 30.18 -7.48 6.95
C LEU A 257 31.30 -6.45 6.69
N VAL A 258 31.09 -5.48 5.80
CA VAL A 258 32.07 -4.40 5.55
C VAL A 258 31.99 -3.29 6.63
N ALA A 259 30.96 -3.29 7.47
CA ALA A 259 30.77 -2.33 8.55
C ALA A 259 31.65 -2.56 9.79
N ARG A 260 32.56 -3.56 9.79
CA ARG A 260 33.35 -3.91 10.98
C ARG A 260 34.87 -3.74 10.88
N VAL A 261 35.40 -3.12 9.82
CA VAL A 261 36.85 -2.84 9.70
C VAL A 261 37.19 -1.34 9.71
N ALA A 262 36.22 -0.44 9.74
CA ALA A 262 36.48 1.00 9.88
C ALA A 262 36.60 1.44 11.36
N GLY A 263 37.66 1.00 12.02
CA GLY A 263 38.14 1.65 13.26
C GLY A 263 38.54 3.12 13.03
N PRO A 264 38.91 3.87 14.08
CA PRO A 264 39.21 5.31 13.99
C PRO A 264 40.26 5.66 12.92
N VAL A 265 41.17 4.74 12.60
CA VAL A 265 42.19 4.88 11.55
C VAL A 265 41.57 4.95 10.14
N GLY A 266 40.49 4.21 9.88
CA GLY A 266 39.79 4.23 8.59
C GLY A 266 39.06 5.55 8.33
N ARG A 267 38.52 6.19 9.39
CA ARG A 267 37.91 7.52 9.30
C ARG A 267 38.94 8.60 8.98
N VAL A 268 40.17 8.50 9.49
CA VAL A 268 41.25 9.44 9.17
C VAL A 268 41.70 9.31 7.71
N LEU A 269 41.83 8.08 7.19
CA LEU A 269 42.19 7.88 5.78
C LEU A 269 41.09 8.35 4.81
N VAL A 270 39.82 8.11 5.14
CA VAL A 270 38.70 8.60 4.32
C VAL A 270 38.58 10.12 4.39
N THR A 271 38.75 10.74 5.55
CA THR A 271 38.73 12.22 5.66
C THR A 271 39.92 12.86 4.96
N MET A 272 41.11 12.27 5.01
CA MET A 272 42.29 12.72 4.25
C MET A 272 42.07 12.59 2.73
N ALA A 273 41.46 11.49 2.27
CA ALA A 273 41.13 11.32 0.85
C ALA A 273 40.08 12.33 0.38
N VAL A 274 39.06 12.62 1.21
CA VAL A 274 38.05 13.64 0.94
C VAL A 274 38.67 15.04 0.96
N LEU A 275 39.56 15.36 1.90
CA LEU A 275 40.27 16.63 1.94
C LEU A 275 41.22 16.83 0.75
N ALA A 276 41.92 15.77 0.32
CA ALA A 276 42.76 15.81 -0.88
C ALA A 276 41.91 15.99 -2.15
N ALA A 277 40.75 15.33 -2.24
CA ALA A 277 39.81 15.52 -3.34
C ALA A 277 39.22 16.94 -3.33
N LEU A 278 38.84 17.48 -2.18
CA LEU A 278 38.36 18.85 -2.03
C LEU A 278 39.45 19.87 -2.35
N ALA A 279 40.69 19.65 -1.95
CA ALA A 279 41.83 20.51 -2.28
C ALA A 279 42.15 20.45 -3.79
N PHE A 280 42.02 19.29 -4.41
CA PHE A 280 42.17 19.12 -5.86
C PHE A 280 41.05 19.86 -6.63
N ILE A 281 39.80 19.76 -6.16
CA ILE A 281 38.65 20.52 -6.71
C ILE A 281 38.83 22.02 -6.47
N ALA A 282 39.30 22.43 -5.29
CA ALA A 282 39.57 23.84 -4.96
C ALA A 282 40.71 24.41 -5.82
N SER A 283 41.77 23.65 -6.07
CA SER A 283 42.86 24.06 -6.96
C SER A 283 42.43 24.20 -8.42
N ARG A 284 41.37 23.48 -8.83
CA ARG A 284 40.69 23.65 -10.12
C ARG A 284 39.75 24.87 -10.16
N TRP A 285 39.37 25.41 -9.01
CA TRP A 285 38.47 26.57 -8.87
C TRP A 285 39.19 27.92 -8.67
N VAL A 286 40.45 27.92 -8.23
CA VAL A 286 41.23 29.17 -7.99
C VAL A 286 41.70 29.88 -9.29
N GLY A 287 41.44 29.30 -10.46
CA GLY A 287 41.80 29.87 -11.76
C GLY A 287 40.73 30.70 -12.50
N GLY A 288 39.53 30.90 -11.93
CA GLY A 288 38.42 31.53 -12.66
C GLY A 288 37.52 32.39 -11.77
N ARG A 289 37.36 33.66 -12.15
CA ARG A 289 36.57 34.71 -11.49
C ARG A 289 35.10 34.32 -11.23
N GLY A 290 34.65 34.59 -9.99
CA GLY A 290 33.29 35.04 -9.62
C GLY A 290 32.15 34.01 -9.63
N PRO A 291 31.39 33.82 -8.53
CA PRO A 291 30.20 32.98 -8.55
C PRO A 291 28.99 33.79 -9.03
N GLU A 292 28.62 33.65 -10.30
CA GLU A 292 27.24 33.90 -10.72
C GLU A 292 26.40 32.64 -10.44
N SER A 293 25.26 32.87 -9.80
CA SER A 293 24.28 31.85 -9.43
C SER A 293 23.66 31.23 -10.70
N GLY A 294 24.29 30.17 -11.19
CA GLY A 294 23.84 29.41 -12.36
C GLY A 294 23.06 28.18 -11.94
N ALA A 295 21.77 28.18 -12.26
CA ALA A 295 20.86 27.05 -12.13
C ALA A 295 21.49 25.76 -12.68
N THR A 296 21.52 24.71 -11.85
CA THR A 296 21.91 23.36 -12.26
C THR A 296 20.98 22.89 -13.37
N VAL A 297 21.51 22.82 -14.58
CA VAL A 297 20.85 22.26 -15.76
C VAL A 297 20.55 20.78 -15.49
N LEU A 298 19.31 20.45 -15.14
CA LEU A 298 18.81 19.09 -15.28
C LEU A 298 18.72 18.79 -16.78
N GLY A 299 19.63 17.93 -17.27
CA GLY A 299 19.75 17.57 -18.69
C GLY A 299 18.67 16.61 -19.21
N ASP A 300 17.73 16.18 -18.37
CA ASP A 300 16.67 15.25 -18.77
C ASP A 300 15.47 15.99 -19.42
N PRO A 301 15.17 15.74 -20.72
CA PRO A 301 14.04 16.35 -21.42
C PRO A 301 12.67 15.98 -20.82
N ALA A 302 12.54 14.82 -20.17
CA ALA A 302 11.29 14.40 -19.54
C ALA A 302 11.04 15.20 -18.24
N ALA A 303 12.07 15.37 -17.42
CA ALA A 303 12.03 16.22 -16.24
C ALA A 303 11.71 17.69 -16.61
N GLN A 304 12.33 18.20 -17.68
CA GLN A 304 12.05 19.56 -18.18
C GLN A 304 10.58 19.77 -18.55
N ARG A 305 9.94 18.80 -19.21
CA ARG A 305 8.51 18.88 -19.55
C ARG A 305 7.61 18.90 -18.31
N GLN A 306 7.91 18.08 -17.31
CA GLN A 306 7.12 18.06 -16.08
C GLN A 306 7.25 19.34 -15.26
N ILE A 307 8.48 19.86 -15.13
CA ILE A 307 8.75 21.13 -14.44
C ILE A 307 8.03 22.28 -15.15
N ALA A 308 8.13 22.34 -16.48
CA ALA A 308 7.44 23.31 -17.33
C ALA A 308 5.90 23.27 -17.18
N GLN A 309 5.31 22.08 -17.08
CA GLN A 309 3.87 21.94 -16.90
C GLN A 309 3.43 22.40 -15.51
N ALA A 310 4.19 22.03 -14.47
CA ALA A 310 3.93 22.46 -13.09
C ALA A 310 4.07 23.98 -12.93
N GLN A 311 5.09 24.60 -13.54
CA GLN A 311 5.29 26.05 -13.53
C GLN A 311 4.13 26.78 -14.22
N ARG A 312 3.64 26.28 -15.37
CA ARG A 312 2.51 26.90 -16.08
C ARG A 312 1.25 26.94 -15.22
N VAL A 313 0.90 25.81 -14.60
CA VAL A 313 -0.26 25.71 -13.70
C VAL A 313 -0.12 26.68 -12.52
N ARG A 314 1.09 26.84 -11.98
CA ARG A 314 1.34 27.75 -10.86
C ARG A 314 1.18 29.22 -11.24
N ILE A 315 1.63 29.62 -12.44
CA ILE A 315 1.41 30.99 -12.95
C ILE A 315 -0.07 31.24 -13.23
N GLU A 316 -0.78 30.27 -13.82
CA GLU A 316 -2.24 30.35 -14.05
C GLU A 316 -2.99 30.56 -12.73
N ALA A 317 -2.67 29.78 -11.69
CA ALA A 317 -3.27 29.94 -10.36
C ALA A 317 -2.95 31.30 -9.72
N ALA A 318 -1.70 31.80 -9.85
CA ALA A 318 -1.34 33.12 -9.34
C ALA A 318 -2.09 34.27 -10.04
N LEU A 319 -2.33 34.14 -11.35
CA LEU A 319 -3.15 35.10 -12.11
C LEU A 319 -4.61 35.13 -11.64
N GLU A 320 -5.18 33.97 -11.31
CA GLU A 320 -6.53 33.87 -10.75
C GLU A 320 -6.61 34.52 -9.37
N VAL A 321 -5.64 34.25 -8.49
CA VAL A 321 -5.57 34.87 -7.16
C VAL A 321 -5.44 36.39 -7.29
N PHE A 322 -4.54 36.89 -8.14
CA PHE A 322 -4.37 38.32 -8.37
C PHE A 322 -5.67 38.97 -8.88
N GLN A 323 -6.39 38.28 -9.77
CA GLN A 323 -7.67 38.75 -10.29
C GLN A 323 -8.76 38.80 -9.21
N LEU A 324 -8.82 37.82 -8.31
CA LEU A 324 -9.76 37.82 -7.19
C LEU A 324 -9.48 38.96 -6.21
N GLU A 325 -8.21 39.26 -5.95
CA GLU A 325 -7.81 40.32 -5.00
C GLU A 325 -7.96 41.74 -5.57
N LYS A 326 -7.57 41.94 -6.83
CA LYS A 326 -7.50 43.29 -7.45
C LYS A 326 -8.66 43.57 -8.40
N GLY A 327 -9.50 42.58 -8.69
CA GLY A 327 -10.64 42.68 -9.61
C GLY A 327 -10.26 42.71 -11.10
N THR A 328 -8.97 42.78 -11.43
CA THR A 328 -8.43 42.84 -12.80
C THR A 328 -7.17 42.01 -12.94
N LEU A 329 -6.92 41.47 -14.14
CA LEU A 329 -5.65 40.80 -14.47
C LEU A 329 -4.48 41.81 -14.59
N PRO A 330 -3.25 41.41 -14.19
CA PRO A 330 -2.08 42.29 -14.22
C PRO A 330 -1.67 42.62 -15.66
N GLU A 331 -0.99 43.75 -15.86
CA GLU A 331 -0.48 44.13 -17.19
C GLU A 331 0.76 43.32 -17.59
N ARG A 332 1.54 42.86 -16.60
CA ARG A 332 2.77 42.08 -16.75
C ARG A 332 2.84 41.00 -15.68
N LEU A 333 3.45 39.86 -15.99
CA LEU A 333 3.64 38.77 -15.01
C LEU A 333 4.49 39.19 -13.81
N ASP A 334 5.39 40.17 -13.97
CA ASP A 334 6.24 40.69 -12.90
C ASP A 334 5.39 41.23 -11.71
N ALA A 335 4.17 41.71 -11.97
CA ALA A 335 3.26 42.19 -10.93
C ALA A 335 2.81 41.07 -9.97
N LEU A 336 2.89 39.80 -10.38
CA LEU A 336 2.64 38.65 -9.49
C LEU A 336 3.77 38.46 -8.48
N VAL A 337 4.99 38.84 -8.85
CA VAL A 337 6.15 38.82 -7.96
C VAL A 337 6.07 39.99 -7.00
N ASP A 338 5.72 41.18 -7.48
CA ASP A 338 5.52 42.36 -6.63
C ASP A 338 4.39 42.17 -5.61
N ALA A 339 3.35 41.41 -5.98
CA ALA A 339 2.27 41.00 -5.08
C ALA A 339 2.64 39.85 -4.13
N GLY A 340 3.85 39.29 -4.24
CA GLY A 340 4.32 38.17 -3.42
C GLY A 340 3.67 36.82 -3.74
N LEU A 341 2.98 36.70 -4.88
CA LEU A 341 2.30 35.46 -5.30
C LEU A 341 3.26 34.46 -5.95
N LEU A 342 4.37 34.94 -6.54
CA LEU A 342 5.40 34.14 -7.18
C LEU A 342 6.80 34.68 -6.88
N SER A 343 7.81 33.83 -7.04
CA SER A 343 9.23 34.24 -7.05
C SER A 343 9.72 34.57 -8.47
N PRO A 344 10.76 35.40 -8.64
CA PRO A 344 11.28 35.77 -9.97
C PRO A 344 11.72 34.58 -10.85
N GLU A 345 12.16 33.49 -10.22
CA GLU A 345 12.62 32.27 -10.90
C GLU A 345 11.46 31.47 -11.50
N GLU A 346 10.27 31.56 -10.90
CA GLU A 346 9.07 30.83 -11.33
C GLU A 346 8.42 31.43 -12.58
N LEU A 347 8.77 32.67 -12.94
CA LEU A 347 8.31 33.30 -14.18
C LEU A 347 9.04 32.79 -15.44
N ARG A 348 10.11 32.01 -15.28
CA ARG A 348 11.00 31.58 -16.38
C ARG A 348 10.76 30.11 -16.75
N TYR A 349 10.42 29.89 -18.03
CA TYR A 349 10.33 28.58 -18.68
C TYR A 349 11.72 27.95 -18.79
N PRO A 350 11.85 26.67 -18.41
CA PRO A 350 12.74 26.21 -17.37
C PRO A 350 14.17 26.67 -17.66
N TRP A 351 14.50 27.82 -17.05
CA TRP A 351 15.84 28.41 -16.94
C TRP A 351 16.35 29.34 -18.05
N ARG A 352 15.54 29.82 -19.02
CA ARG A 352 16.02 30.85 -19.98
C ARG A 352 15.08 32.02 -20.27
N GLU A 353 13.82 31.76 -20.62
CA GLU A 353 12.91 32.80 -21.13
C GLU A 353 11.60 32.85 -20.34
N GLN A 354 10.99 34.03 -20.23
CA GLN A 354 9.69 34.18 -19.55
C GLN A 354 8.56 33.59 -20.38
N TYR A 355 7.49 33.13 -19.72
CA TYR A 355 6.26 32.74 -20.42
C TYR A 355 5.69 33.94 -21.18
N TYR A 356 5.19 33.68 -22.39
CA TYR A 356 4.46 34.69 -23.14
C TYR A 356 3.09 34.89 -22.50
N TYR A 357 2.84 36.10 -22.01
CA TYR A 357 1.59 36.50 -21.39
C TYR A 357 0.94 37.65 -22.16
N ARG A 358 -0.35 37.51 -22.46
CA ARG A 358 -1.14 38.59 -23.06
C ARG A 358 -2.56 38.61 -22.51
N ARG A 359 -3.01 39.78 -22.05
CA ARG A 359 -4.40 40.02 -21.68
C ARG A 359 -5.24 40.24 -22.94
N LEU A 360 -6.34 39.49 -23.07
CA LEU A 360 -7.32 39.64 -24.15
C LEU A 360 -8.49 40.54 -23.75
N ALA A 361 -8.96 40.40 -22.52
CA ALA A 361 -10.06 41.17 -21.94
C ALA A 361 -9.85 41.30 -20.42
N ALA A 362 -10.73 42.02 -19.71
CA ALA A 362 -10.62 42.26 -18.26
C ALA A 362 -10.46 40.96 -17.44
N ARG A 363 -10.96 39.82 -17.95
CA ARG A 363 -10.95 38.51 -17.29
C ARG A 363 -10.39 37.37 -18.13
N GLN A 364 -9.75 37.65 -19.26
CA GLN A 364 -9.22 36.62 -20.16
C GLN A 364 -7.77 36.90 -20.50
N PHE A 365 -6.94 35.87 -20.45
CA PHE A 365 -5.52 35.93 -20.80
C PHE A 365 -5.10 34.73 -21.63
N ILE A 366 -3.96 34.87 -22.32
CA ILE A 366 -3.22 33.79 -22.94
C ILE A 366 -1.88 33.67 -22.21
N LEU A 367 -1.53 32.45 -21.80
CA LEU A 367 -0.22 32.11 -21.25
C LEU A 367 0.36 30.95 -22.08
N LEU A 368 1.46 31.22 -22.77
CA LEU A 368 2.12 30.23 -23.64
C LEU A 368 3.60 30.08 -23.26
N PRO A 369 4.18 28.89 -23.40
CA PRO A 369 5.63 28.74 -23.32
C PRO A 369 6.30 29.53 -24.48
N PRO A 370 7.55 29.98 -24.32
CA PRO A 370 8.32 30.59 -25.40
C PRO A 370 8.43 29.64 -26.59
N VAL A 371 8.27 30.18 -27.80
CA VAL A 371 8.44 29.43 -29.05
C VAL A 371 9.95 29.29 -29.26
N ARG A 372 10.45 28.05 -29.38
CA ARG A 372 11.86 27.80 -29.71
C ARG A 372 12.23 28.26 -31.11
#